data_AF-A0A0F9PPD9-F1
#
_entry.id   AF-A0A0F9PPD9-F1
#
_cell.length_a   1.000
_cell.length_b   1.000
_cell.length_c   1.000
_cell.angle_alpha   90.00
_cell.angle_beta   90.00
_cell.angle_gamma   90.00
#
_symmetry.space_group_name_H-M   'P 1'
#
loop_
_entity.id
_entity.type
_entity.pdbx_description
1 polymer ?
#
loop_
_entity_poly.entity_id
_entity_poly.type
_entity_poly.pdbx_seq_one_letter_code
_entity_poly.pdbx_strand_id
1 'polypeptide(L)' 'MAELPIEIEIQRVMNLVKGFGWEKTKEEIQGKIISITIEKKIMGDNLSEGVVVPS' A
#
# COMPACT_ATOMS: atom_id res chain seq x y z
N MET A 1 12.68 22.07 4.30
CA MET A 1 12.34 21.08 3.25
C MET A 1 10.97 21.46 2.75
N ALA A 2 10.76 21.57 1.43
CA ALA A 2 9.40 21.77 0.92
C ALA A 2 8.58 20.51 1.23
N GLU A 3 7.50 20.65 1.99
CA GLU A 3 6.61 19.53 2.28
C GLU A 3 5.85 19.20 1.00
N LEU A 4 6.06 17.98 0.49
CA LEU A 4 5.27 17.48 -0.64
C LEU A 4 3.84 17.24 -0.16
N PRO A 5 2.82 17.53 -0.99
CA PRO A 5 1.45 17.16 -0.69
C PRO A 5 1.35 15.66 -0.36
N ILE A 6 0.56 15.32 0.66
CA ILE A 6 0.38 13.95 1.16
C ILE A 6 -0.03 13.01 0.02
N GLU A 7 -0.86 13.49 -0.89
CA GLU A 7 -1.33 12.78 -2.06
C GLU A 7 -0.15 12.33 -2.95
N ILE A 8 0.90 13.16 -3.07
CA ILE A 8 2.09 12.81 -3.86
C ILE A 8 2.88 11.69 -3.19
N GLU A 9 3.02 11.72 -1.86
CA GLU A 9 3.70 10.65 -1.12
C GLU A 9 2.94 9.32 -1.23
N ILE A 10 1.61 9.36 -1.09
CA ILE A 10 0.78 8.16 -1.29
C ILE A 10 0.90 7.65 -2.72
N GLN A 11 0.86 8.54 -3.72
CA GLN A 11 1.05 8.15 -5.13
C GLN A 11 2.42 7.51 -5.40
N ARG A 12 3.48 7.97 -4.72
CA ARG A 12 4.80 7.33 -4.82
C ARG A 12 4.78 5.89 -4.32
N VAL A 13 4.21 5.65 -3.14
CA VAL A 13 4.06 4.29 -2.60
C VAL A 13 3.24 3.43 -3.56
N MET A 14 2.11 3.94 -4.04
CA MET A 14 1.27 3.20 -5.00
C MET A 14 2.00 2.90 -6.30
N ASN A 15 2.81 3.83 -6.81
CA ASN A 15 3.61 3.60 -8.02
C ASN A 15 4.64 2.50 -7.86
N LEU A 16 5.19 2.30 -6.65
CA LEU A 16 6.11 1.20 -6.35
C LEU A 16 5.39 -0.14 -6.33
N VAL A 17 4.19 -0.20 -5.75
CA VAL A 17 3.50 -1.48 -5.49
C VAL A 17 2.51 -1.91 -6.58
N LYS A 18 2.00 -0.99 -7.40
CA LYS A 18 0.97 -1.28 -8.43
C LYS A 18 1.41 -2.32 -9.45
N GLY A 19 2.71 -2.34 -9.81
CA GLY A 19 3.26 -3.30 -10.78
C GLY A 19 3.18 -4.75 -10.28
N PHE A 20 3.06 -4.94 -8.97
CA PHE A 20 2.87 -6.26 -8.35
C PHE A 20 1.39 -6.60 -8.14
N GLY A 21 0.46 -5.78 -8.63
CA GLY A 21 -0.99 -5.99 -8.55
C GLY A 21 -1.64 -5.53 -7.24
N TRP A 22 -0.95 -4.76 -6.41
CA TRP A 22 -1.54 -4.16 -5.21
C TRP A 22 -2.35 -2.91 -5.55
N GLU A 23 -3.51 -2.77 -4.92
CA GLU A 23 -4.45 -1.67 -5.09
C GLU A 23 -4.76 -1.05 -3.72
N LYS A 24 -4.92 0.28 -3.66
CA LYS A 24 -5.30 0.97 -2.41
C LYS A 24 -6.79 0.83 -2.16
N THR A 25 -7.18 0.35 -0.99
CA THR A 25 -8.58 0.19 -0.60
C THR A 25 -9.01 1.18 0.49
N LYS A 26 -8.07 1.71 1.27
CA LYS A 26 -8.35 2.69 2.32
C LYS A 26 -7.19 3.65 2.53
N GLU A 27 -7.53 4.86 2.94
CA GLU A 27 -6.60 5.90 3.37
C GLU A 27 -7.18 6.61 4.59
N GLU A 28 -6.37 6.79 5.62
CA GLU A 28 -6.69 7.58 6.81
C GLU A 28 -5.51 8.47 7.16
N ILE A 29 -5.80 9.76 7.37
CA ILE A 29 -4.82 10.75 7.82
C ILE A 29 -5.20 11.13 9.26
N GLN A 30 -4.34 10.78 10.21
CA GLN A 30 -4.55 11.07 11.63
C GLN A 30 -3.35 11.87 12.15
N GLY A 31 -3.51 13.20 12.21
CA GLY A 31 -2.45 14.11 12.65
C GLY A 31 -1.21 14.04 11.74
N LYS A 32 -0.14 13.41 12.23
CA LYS A 32 1.15 13.26 11.51
C LYS A 32 1.35 11.87 10.92
N ILE A 33 0.32 11.02 10.95
CA ILE A 33 0.38 9.64 10.48
C ILE A 33 -0.52 9.49 9.26
N ILE A 34 0.04 8.90 8.20
CA ILE A 34 -0.68 8.49 7.00
C ILE A 34 -0.77 6.96 7.06
N SER A 35 -1.99 6.45 7.17
CA SER A 35 -2.27 5.01 7.15
C SER A 35 -2.96 4.66 5.84
N ILE A 36 -2.37 3.78 5.05
CA ILE A 36 -2.98 3.24 3.83
C ILE A 36 -3.18 1.74 3.97
N THR A 37 -4.31 1.25 3.50
CA THR A 37 -4.56 -0.18 3.32
C THR A 37 -4.43 -0.50 1.84
N ILE A 38 -3.55 -1.44 1.52
CA ILE A 38 -3.39 -1.98 0.17
C ILE A 38 -3.77 -3.46 0.16
N GLU A 39 -4.50 -3.85 -0.86
CA GLU A 39 -4.97 -5.21 -1.06
C GLU A 39 -4.58 -5.69 -2.44
N LYS A 40 -4.37 -7.00 -2.59
CA LYS A 40 -4.12 -7.64 -3.87
C LYS A 40 -5.14 -8.75 -4.06
N LYS A 41 -5.89 -8.68 -5.14
CA LYS A 41 -6.78 -9.77 -5.54
C LYS A 41 -5.94 -10.96 -6.00
N ILE A 42 -6.13 -12.09 -5.35
CA ILE A 42 -5.49 -13.34 -5.73
C ILE A 42 -6.46 -14.09 -6.65
N MET A 43 -6.04 -14.35 -7.89
CA MET A 43 -6.80 -15.17 -8.83
C MET A 43 -6.13 -16.54 -8.94
N GLY A 44 -6.69 -17.55 -8.27
CA GLY A 44 -6.25 -18.96 -8.31
C GLY A 44 -5.65 -19.47 -7.00
N ASP A 45 -5.68 -20.80 -6.82
CA ASP A 45 -5.21 -21.53 -5.61
C ASP A 45 -3.68 -21.61 -5.46
N ASN A 46 -2.92 -20.80 -6.22
CA ASN A 46 -1.46 -20.89 -6.28
C ASN A 46 -0.72 -20.10 -5.18
N LEU A 47 -1.43 -19.61 -4.17
CA LEU A 47 -0.84 -19.04 -2.97
C LEU A 47 -1.25 -19.87 -1.76
N SER A 48 -0.28 -20.54 -1.15
CA SER A 48 -0.45 -21.10 0.19
C SER A 48 -0.51 -19.96 1.21
N GLU A 49 -1.25 -20.13 2.31
CA GLU A 49 -1.14 -19.22 3.46
C GLU A 49 0.34 -19.08 3.85
N GLY A 50 0.85 -17.85 3.79
CA GLY A 50 2.22 -17.54 4.13
C GLY A 50 2.38 -17.39 5.64
N VAL A 51 3.55 -17.79 6.16
CA VAL A 51 3.98 -17.40 7.51
C VAL A 51 4.36 -15.93 7.50
N VAL A 52 4.08 -15.19 8.58
CA VAL A 52 4.45 -13.79 8.72
C VAL A 52 5.95 -13.62 8.46
N VAL A 53 6.31 -12.85 7.42
CA VAL A 53 7.69 -12.50 7.12
C VAL A 53 8.04 -11.25 7.93
N PRO A 54 9.05 -11.29 8.81
CA PRO A 54 9.46 -10.11 9.58
C PRO A 54 10.06 -9.03 8.68
N SER A 55 9.71 -7.78 8.99
CA SER A 55 10.15 -6.56 8.30
C SER A 55 11.58 -6.15 8.61
#